data_AF-D0A7X5-F1
#
_entry.id   AF-D0A7X5-F1
#
_cell.length_a   1.000
_cell.length_b   1.000
_cell.length_c   1.000
_cell.angle_alpha   90.00
_cell.angle_beta   90.00
_cell.angle_gamma   90.00
#
_symmetry.space_group_name_H-M   'P 1'
#
loop_
_entity.id
_entity.type
_entity.pdbx_description
1 polymer ?
#
loop_
_entity_poly.entity_id
_entity_poly.type
_entity_poly.pdbx_seq_one_letter_code
_entity_poly.pdbx_strand_id
1 'polypeptide(L)'
;MVVSMQRSSAKKSSQGNTGVSSPPRKRISFMQNRNTVRLVKPPPRCLNSEYWFTETMSIVKKGDAFEIRQGNIFTLEVEKRMQLTSVASRSPTTSSSSSHDGSDGRVSLQIMAADLFGLRSPSNKWLSIASVREGEVEKVRVILPEGIYMLRCVGRRPVQVFVLNWCLIRRLG
;
A
#
# COMPACT_ATOMS: atom_id res chain seq x y z
N MET A 1 -17.47 -17.32 74.21
CA MET A 1 -18.23 -18.48 74.70
C MET A 1 -19.27 -18.82 73.63
N VAL A 2 -19.26 -20.07 73.18
CA VAL A 2 -19.89 -20.56 71.95
C VAL A 2 -21.40 -20.69 72.14
N VAL A 3 -22.20 -20.22 71.18
CA VAL A 3 -23.61 -20.59 71.05
C VAL A 3 -23.80 -21.22 69.68
N SER A 4 -23.94 -22.54 69.67
CA SER A 4 -24.37 -23.32 68.52
C SER A 4 -25.87 -23.16 68.32
N MET A 5 -26.29 -22.90 67.08
CA MET A 5 -27.68 -23.12 66.67
C MET A 5 -27.67 -23.87 65.35
N GLN A 6 -28.10 -25.13 65.41
CA GLN A 6 -28.43 -25.98 64.26
C GLN A 6 -29.60 -25.34 63.50
N ARG A 7 -29.44 -25.16 62.18
CA ARG A 7 -30.55 -24.83 61.27
C ARG A 7 -30.88 -26.05 60.42
N SER A 8 -32.12 -26.48 60.56
CA SER A 8 -32.79 -27.51 59.78
C SER A 8 -32.95 -27.10 58.31
N SER A 9 -32.82 -28.10 57.44
CA SER A 9 -32.88 -28.01 55.99
C SER A 9 -34.33 -27.89 55.48
N ALA A 10 -34.69 -26.73 54.96
CA ALA A 10 -35.94 -26.50 54.23
C ALA A 10 -35.74 -26.77 52.73
N LYS A 11 -36.47 -27.75 52.17
CA LYS A 11 -36.64 -27.93 50.73
C LYS A 11 -37.40 -26.74 50.15
N LYS A 12 -36.79 -26.02 49.21
CA LYS A 12 -37.39 -24.95 48.42
C LYS A 12 -37.57 -25.45 46.99
N SER A 13 -38.80 -25.72 46.56
CA SER A 13 -39.14 -25.97 45.16
C SER A 13 -39.17 -24.64 44.41
N SER A 14 -38.26 -24.46 43.46
CA SER A 14 -38.20 -23.30 42.57
C SER A 14 -38.96 -23.58 41.27
N GLN A 15 -40.05 -22.86 41.04
CA GLN A 15 -40.49 -22.52 39.69
C GLN A 15 -39.51 -21.50 39.09
N GLY A 16 -39.04 -21.76 37.86
CA GLY A 16 -38.20 -20.85 37.08
C GLY A 16 -38.41 -21.10 35.59
N ASN A 17 -38.92 -20.07 34.92
CA ASN A 17 -39.44 -20.05 33.56
C ASN A 17 -38.36 -19.54 32.58
N THR A 18 -37.93 -20.32 31.57
CA THR A 18 -37.18 -19.82 30.39
C THR A 18 -37.24 -20.78 29.19
N GLY A 19 -38.39 -20.89 28.53
CA GLY A 19 -38.52 -21.55 27.23
C GLY A 19 -38.18 -20.61 26.06
N VAL A 20 -36.90 -20.25 25.88
CA VAL A 20 -36.46 -19.58 24.65
C VAL A 20 -36.43 -20.64 23.54
N SER A 21 -37.39 -20.57 22.61
CA SER A 21 -37.44 -21.46 21.45
C SER A 21 -36.17 -21.29 20.61
N SER A 22 -35.35 -22.33 20.53
CA SER A 22 -34.13 -22.35 19.70
C SER A 22 -34.47 -22.04 18.23
N PRO A 23 -33.63 -21.29 17.50
CA PRO A 23 -33.86 -21.02 16.08
C PRO A 23 -33.89 -22.32 15.27
N PRO A 24 -34.77 -22.43 14.25
CA PRO A 24 -34.95 -23.65 13.49
C PRO A 24 -33.63 -24.09 12.83
N ARG A 25 -33.21 -25.33 13.09
CA ARG A 25 -32.03 -25.94 12.44
C ARG A 25 -32.30 -26.06 10.94
N LYS A 26 -31.55 -25.28 10.13
CA LYS A 26 -31.59 -25.35 8.67
C LYS A 26 -31.14 -26.76 8.21
N ARG A 27 -32.04 -27.50 7.57
CA ARG A 27 -31.83 -28.88 7.09
C ARG A 27 -31.68 -28.89 5.57
N ILE A 28 -30.84 -29.78 5.06
CA ILE A 28 -30.59 -29.93 3.62
C ILE A 28 -30.79 -31.40 3.24
N SER A 29 -31.58 -31.63 2.19
CA SER A 29 -31.99 -32.95 1.73
C SER A 29 -31.71 -33.14 0.24
N PHE A 30 -31.00 -34.21 -0.13
CA PHE A 30 -30.78 -34.58 -1.53
C PHE A 30 -31.77 -35.65 -1.99
N MET A 31 -32.53 -35.40 -3.05
CA MET A 31 -33.46 -36.39 -3.63
C MET A 31 -32.86 -37.06 -4.87
N GLN A 32 -33.24 -38.32 -5.10
CA GLN A 32 -32.59 -39.28 -6.00
C GLN A 32 -32.53 -38.87 -7.49
N ASN A 33 -33.24 -37.81 -7.89
CA ASN A 33 -33.20 -37.21 -9.24
C ASN A 33 -32.82 -35.71 -9.28
N ARG A 34 -32.25 -35.12 -8.21
CA ARG A 34 -31.88 -33.69 -8.19
C ARG A 34 -30.57 -33.44 -7.45
N ASN A 35 -29.60 -32.85 -8.17
CA ASN A 35 -28.47 -32.13 -7.57
C ASN A 35 -29.00 -31.29 -6.43
N THR A 36 -28.44 -31.45 -5.26
CA THR A 36 -28.87 -30.58 -4.20
C THR A 36 -27.65 -30.11 -3.42
N VAL A 37 -27.78 -28.95 -2.79
CA VAL A 37 -26.68 -28.14 -2.26
C VAL A 37 -26.63 -28.22 -0.74
N ARG A 38 -25.52 -28.70 -0.15
CA ARG A 38 -25.25 -28.57 1.30
C ARG A 38 -24.57 -27.24 1.56
N LEU A 39 -25.12 -26.44 2.48
CA LEU A 39 -24.37 -25.42 3.18
C LEU A 39 -23.36 -26.12 4.07
N VAL A 40 -22.13 -26.16 3.59
CA VAL A 40 -20.97 -26.44 4.42
C VAL A 40 -20.74 -25.19 5.27
N LYS A 41 -20.63 -25.36 6.60
CA LYS A 41 -20.24 -24.24 7.45
C LYS A 41 -18.85 -23.78 7.00
N PRO A 42 -18.61 -22.47 6.82
CA PRO A 42 -17.28 -22.00 6.54
C PRO A 42 -16.34 -22.52 7.66
N PRO A 43 -15.15 -23.03 7.31
CA PRO A 43 -14.25 -23.56 8.30
C PRO A 43 -13.92 -22.48 9.35
N PRO A 44 -13.72 -22.88 10.62
CA PRO A 44 -13.23 -21.97 11.65
C PRO A 44 -11.98 -21.24 11.16
N ARG A 45 -11.90 -19.91 11.39
CA ARG A 45 -10.76 -19.08 10.94
C ARG A 45 -9.40 -19.59 11.43
N CYS A 46 -9.37 -20.34 12.53
CA CYS A 46 -8.15 -20.96 13.07
C CYS A 46 -7.62 -22.12 12.20
N LEU A 47 -8.43 -22.70 11.32
CA LEU A 47 -8.01 -23.75 10.38
C LEU A 47 -7.59 -23.17 9.02
N ASN A 48 -7.64 -21.85 8.83
CA ASN A 48 -7.33 -21.22 7.54
C ASN A 48 -5.93 -21.58 7.01
N SER A 49 -4.95 -21.79 7.89
CA SER A 49 -3.59 -22.19 7.52
C SER A 49 -3.48 -23.63 6.99
N GLU A 50 -4.50 -24.46 7.19
CA GLU A 50 -4.55 -25.86 6.72
C GLU A 50 -5.16 -25.98 5.32
N TYR A 51 -5.68 -24.87 4.78
CA TYR A 51 -6.28 -24.83 3.45
C TYR A 51 -5.30 -24.26 2.43
N TRP A 52 -4.96 -25.08 1.43
CA TRP A 52 -4.10 -24.81 0.25
C TRP A 52 -4.55 -23.64 -0.67
N PHE A 53 -5.50 -22.82 -0.24
CA PHE A 53 -6.04 -21.68 -0.99
C PHE A 53 -5.96 -20.35 -0.22
N THR A 54 -5.27 -20.28 0.93
CA THR A 54 -5.03 -18.99 1.59
C THR A 54 -4.00 -18.17 0.83
N GLU A 55 -4.47 -17.37 -0.13
CA GLU A 55 -3.68 -16.27 -0.68
C GLU A 55 -3.55 -15.16 0.37
N THR A 56 -2.32 -14.91 0.82
CA THR A 56 -2.02 -13.78 1.70
C THR A 56 -1.49 -12.63 0.86
N MET A 57 -2.18 -11.49 0.93
CA MET A 57 -1.77 -10.23 0.32
C MET A 57 -1.20 -9.30 1.39
N SER A 58 -0.01 -8.75 1.16
CA SER A 58 0.59 -7.73 2.03
C SER A 58 1.18 -6.58 1.22
N ILE A 59 1.22 -5.39 1.82
CA ILE A 59 1.82 -4.20 1.21
C ILE A 59 3.19 -3.98 1.85
N VAL A 60 4.24 -3.97 1.02
CA VAL A 60 5.63 -3.78 1.45
C VAL A 60 6.20 -2.53 0.81
N LYS A 61 7.07 -1.82 1.54
CA LYS A 61 7.81 -0.67 1.00
C LYS A 61 9.15 -1.14 0.45
N LYS A 62 9.39 -0.94 -0.84
CA LYS A 62 10.65 -1.25 -1.51
C LYS A 62 11.37 0.05 -1.88
N GLY A 63 12.62 0.19 -1.47
CA GLY A 63 13.48 1.29 -1.92
C GLY A 63 13.97 1.04 -3.34
N ASP A 64 14.00 2.07 -4.16
CA ASP A 64 14.53 2.03 -5.52
C ASP A 64 15.19 3.37 -5.90
N ALA A 65 15.96 3.40 -6.98
CA ALA A 65 16.57 4.61 -7.50
C ALA A 65 16.70 4.56 -9.02
N PHE A 66 16.48 5.69 -9.68
CA PHE A 66 16.64 5.83 -11.12
C PHE A 66 17.31 7.15 -11.48
N GLU A 67 17.98 7.16 -12.63
CA GLU A 67 18.67 8.32 -13.17
C GLU A 67 17.86 8.94 -14.31
N ILE A 68 17.66 10.26 -14.26
CA ILE A 68 17.02 11.02 -15.33
C ILE A 68 18.07 11.92 -15.97
N ARG A 69 18.30 11.71 -17.26
CA ARG A 69 19.22 12.50 -18.08
C ARG A 69 18.53 13.73 -18.68
N GLN A 70 19.33 14.74 -19.00
CA GLN A 70 18.85 15.93 -19.69
C GLN A 70 18.22 15.55 -21.05
N GLY A 71 17.13 16.23 -21.42
CA GLY A 71 16.48 16.08 -22.72
C GLY A 71 15.54 14.88 -22.83
N ASN A 72 15.59 13.94 -21.87
CA ASN A 72 14.70 12.78 -21.83
C ASN A 72 13.53 13.04 -20.89
N ILE A 73 12.34 12.63 -21.33
CA ILE A 73 11.17 12.53 -20.47
C ILE A 73 11.07 11.09 -20.00
N PHE A 74 11.10 10.90 -18.68
CA PHE A 74 10.94 9.61 -18.04
C PHE A 74 9.48 9.42 -17.65
N THR A 75 8.84 8.40 -18.23
CA THR A 75 7.47 8.02 -17.86
C THR A 75 7.52 7.05 -16.69
N LEU A 76 6.87 7.44 -15.59
CA LEU A 76 6.77 6.68 -14.36
C LEU A 76 5.33 6.23 -14.16
N GLU A 77 5.10 4.94 -14.19
CA GLU A 77 3.81 4.33 -13.84
C GLU A 77 3.85 3.88 -12.37
N VAL A 78 2.89 4.36 -11.60
CA VAL A 78 2.74 4.07 -10.18
C VAL A 78 1.50 3.20 -10.00
N GLU A 79 1.68 1.93 -9.67
CA GLU A 79 0.57 0.99 -9.51
C GLU A 79 -0.26 1.19 -8.23
N LYS A 80 0.35 1.73 -7.17
CA LYS A 80 -0.28 1.86 -5.85
C LYS A 80 0.03 3.19 -5.20
N ARG A 81 1.27 3.34 -4.74
CA ARG A 81 1.76 4.57 -4.11
C ARG A 81 3.27 4.59 -4.16
N MET A 82 3.82 5.72 -4.57
CA MET A 82 5.26 5.96 -4.53
C MET A 82 5.56 7.22 -3.73
N GLN A 83 6.69 7.26 -3.06
CA GLN A 83 7.21 8.45 -2.42
C GLN A 83 8.59 8.76 -2.98
N LEU A 84 8.77 9.94 -3.56
CA LEU A 84 10.09 10.48 -3.86
C LEU A 84 10.70 10.95 -2.53
N THR A 85 11.89 10.47 -2.19
CA THR A 85 12.54 10.69 -0.89
C THR A 85 13.72 11.65 -0.97
N SER A 86 14.50 11.58 -2.04
CA SER A 86 15.63 12.47 -2.25
C SER A 86 16.01 12.55 -3.72
N VAL A 87 16.66 13.65 -4.09
CA VAL A 87 17.22 13.90 -5.42
C VAL A 87 18.68 14.28 -5.25
N ALA A 88 19.56 13.69 -6.04
CA ALA A 88 20.99 13.96 -6.00
C ALA A 88 21.50 14.27 -7.41
N SER A 89 22.50 15.16 -7.53
CA SER A 89 23.22 15.38 -8.79
C SER A 89 24.68 14.97 -8.61
N ARG A 90 25.12 13.96 -9.35
CA ARG A 90 26.54 13.57 -9.37
C ARG A 90 27.31 14.42 -10.38
N SER A 91 28.60 14.58 -10.15
CA SER A 91 29.49 15.15 -11.17
C SER A 91 29.59 14.15 -12.34
N PRO A 92 29.58 14.63 -13.60
CA PRO A 92 29.95 13.76 -14.71
C PRO A 92 31.41 13.33 -14.53
N THR A 93 31.67 12.02 -14.60
CA THR A 93 33.01 11.43 -14.43
C THR A 93 33.97 11.75 -15.58
N THR A 94 33.52 12.45 -16.62
CA THR A 94 34.33 12.90 -17.75
C THR A 94 34.62 14.39 -17.61
N SER A 95 35.87 14.69 -17.24
CA SER A 95 36.49 16.01 -17.26
C SER A 95 36.40 16.63 -18.65
N SER A 96 35.32 17.37 -18.92
CA SER A 96 35.28 18.33 -20.01
C SER A 96 35.19 19.72 -19.40
N SER A 97 36.35 20.37 -19.33
CA SER A 97 36.50 21.79 -19.08
C SER A 97 35.81 22.58 -20.20
N SER A 98 34.77 23.35 -19.87
CA SER A 98 34.24 24.54 -20.59
C SER A 98 32.79 24.74 -20.11
N SER A 99 32.30 25.90 -19.71
CA SER A 99 32.76 27.28 -19.75
C SER A 99 32.06 27.97 -18.56
N HIS A 100 32.69 29.00 -17.98
CA HIS A 100 32.02 29.94 -17.08
C HIS A 100 30.86 30.60 -17.81
N ASP A 101 29.66 30.05 -17.65
CA ASP A 101 28.41 30.63 -18.11
C ASP A 101 27.50 30.67 -16.88
N GLY A 102 27.12 31.89 -16.48
CA GLY A 102 26.63 32.28 -15.15
C GLY A 102 25.29 31.69 -14.71
N SER A 103 24.95 30.47 -15.12
CA SER A 103 23.89 29.68 -14.51
C SER A 103 24.38 29.13 -13.17
N ASP A 104 23.54 29.19 -12.12
CA ASP A 104 23.79 28.78 -10.72
C ASP A 104 24.19 27.30 -10.53
N GLY A 105 24.53 26.58 -11.60
CA GLY A 105 24.91 25.17 -11.62
C GLY A 105 23.78 24.22 -11.21
N ARG A 106 22.61 24.72 -10.85
CA ARG A 106 21.51 23.91 -10.32
C ARG A 106 20.86 23.08 -11.41
N VAL A 107 20.40 21.91 -10.99
CA VAL A 107 19.61 21.00 -11.81
C VAL A 107 18.27 20.82 -11.13
N SER A 108 17.19 21.10 -11.88
CA SER A 108 15.83 21.00 -11.39
C SER A 108 15.17 19.72 -11.86
N LEU A 109 14.56 19.00 -10.92
CA LEU A 109 13.66 17.90 -11.22
C LEU A 109 12.24 18.44 -11.36
N GLN A 110 11.63 18.19 -12.52
CA GLN A 110 10.26 18.58 -12.78
C GLN A 110 9.36 17.36 -13.00
N ILE A 111 8.11 17.48 -12.59
CA ILE A 111 7.08 16.45 -12.73
C ILE A 111 5.83 17.03 -13.37
N MET A 112 5.11 16.18 -14.10
CA MET A 112 3.80 16.44 -14.66
C MET A 112 2.97 15.16 -14.49
N ALA A 113 1.74 15.27 -14.03
CA ALA A 113 0.80 14.14 -14.05
C ALA A 113 0.26 13.99 -15.47
N ALA A 114 0.26 12.77 -16.01
CA ALA A 114 -0.44 12.49 -17.25
C ALA A 114 -1.95 12.39 -16.96
N ASP A 115 -2.77 12.88 -17.88
CA ASP A 115 -4.23 12.79 -17.76
C ASP A 115 -4.65 11.31 -17.75
N LEU A 116 -5.11 10.85 -16.58
CA LEU A 116 -5.72 9.54 -16.42
C LEU A 116 -7.24 9.70 -16.46
N PHE A 117 -7.89 8.97 -17.38
CA PHE A 117 -9.34 8.86 -17.50
C PHE A 117 -10.11 10.14 -17.88
N GLY A 118 -9.51 11.04 -18.69
CA GLY A 118 -10.24 12.20 -19.25
C GLY A 118 -10.67 13.27 -18.24
N LEU A 119 -10.35 13.08 -16.96
CA LEU A 119 -10.37 14.14 -15.96
C LEU A 119 -9.13 14.99 -16.21
N ARG A 120 -9.30 16.02 -17.04
CA ARG A 120 -8.25 17.00 -17.33
C ARG A 120 -7.68 17.50 -16.00
N SER A 121 -6.42 17.19 -15.74
CA SER A 121 -5.66 17.92 -14.75
C SER A 121 -5.70 19.38 -15.18
N PRO A 122 -6.15 20.32 -14.32
CA PRO A 122 -6.37 21.71 -14.70
C PRO A 122 -5.09 22.43 -15.13
N SER A 123 -3.92 21.80 -14.98
CA SER A 123 -2.67 22.32 -15.50
C SER A 123 -1.78 21.17 -16.00
N ASN A 124 -1.70 20.99 -17.32
CA ASN A 124 -0.60 20.31 -18.01
C ASN A 124 0.69 21.13 -17.90
N LYS A 125 1.05 21.50 -16.66
CA LYS A 125 2.16 22.38 -16.32
C LYS A 125 3.19 21.54 -15.57
N TRP A 126 4.43 21.65 -16.03
CA TRP A 126 5.58 21.11 -15.31
C TRP A 126 5.74 21.81 -13.97
N LEU A 127 5.80 21.04 -12.89
CA LEU A 127 6.05 21.51 -11.53
C LEU A 127 7.47 21.14 -11.13
N SER A 128 8.25 22.12 -10.67
CA SER A 128 9.56 21.87 -10.07
C SER A 128 9.36 21.29 -8.67
N ILE A 129 9.96 20.13 -8.40
CA ILE A 129 9.86 19.43 -7.11
C ILE A 129 11.18 19.39 -6.35
N ALA A 130 12.31 19.63 -7.03
CA ALA A 130 13.63 19.73 -6.41
C ALA A 130 14.54 20.59 -7.29
N SER A 131 15.57 21.18 -6.69
CA SER A 131 16.64 21.91 -7.38
C SER A 131 17.98 21.75 -6.66
N VAL A 132 18.77 20.80 -7.13
CA VAL A 132 20.00 20.34 -6.47
C VAL A 132 21.27 20.85 -7.18
N ARG A 133 22.35 21.14 -6.44
CA ARG A 133 23.67 21.44 -7.02
C ARG A 133 24.52 20.18 -7.15
N GLU A 134 25.72 20.34 -7.69
CA GLU A 134 26.68 19.25 -7.84
C GLU A 134 27.09 18.67 -6.49
N GLY A 135 27.08 17.35 -6.38
CA GLY A 135 27.49 16.65 -5.16
C GLY A 135 26.50 16.80 -4.00
N GLU A 136 25.44 17.59 -4.17
CA GLU A 136 24.40 17.75 -3.16
C GLU A 136 23.32 16.66 -3.27
N VAL A 137 22.68 16.42 -2.14
CA VAL A 137 21.47 15.60 -2.03
C VAL A 137 20.39 16.45 -1.39
N GLU A 138 19.30 16.67 -2.11
CA GLU A 138 18.13 17.38 -1.62
C GLU A 138 17.06 16.37 -1.18
N LYS A 139 16.58 16.50 0.06
CA LYS A 139 15.51 15.65 0.58
C LYS A 139 14.16 16.18 0.11
N VAL A 140 13.35 15.29 -0.46
CA VAL A 140 11.99 15.61 -0.90
C VAL A 140 10.98 14.68 -0.26
N ARG A 141 9.72 15.13 -0.17
CA ARG A 141 8.62 14.32 0.34
C ARG A 141 7.41 14.43 -0.57
N VAL A 142 7.59 14.04 -1.81
CA VAL A 142 6.53 14.03 -2.81
C VAL A 142 5.88 12.65 -2.81
N ILE A 143 4.57 12.60 -2.56
CA ILE A 143 3.80 11.37 -2.59
C ILE A 143 3.03 11.34 -3.90
N LEU A 144 3.23 10.28 -4.67
CA LEU A 144 2.56 10.01 -5.93
C LEU A 144 1.51 8.90 -5.68
N PRO A 145 0.22 9.22 -5.83
CA PRO A 145 -0.85 8.22 -5.93
C PRO A 145 -0.68 7.29 -7.13
N GLU A 146 -1.59 6.33 -7.25
CA GLU A 146 -1.70 5.47 -8.44
C GLU A 146 -1.91 6.34 -9.69
N GLY A 147 -1.08 6.13 -10.70
CA GLY A 147 -1.18 6.82 -11.97
C GLY A 147 0.12 6.94 -12.77
N ILE A 148 0.07 7.71 -13.84
CA ILE A 148 1.16 7.89 -14.79
C ILE A 148 1.69 9.31 -14.63
N TYR A 149 2.99 9.43 -14.43
CA TYR A 149 3.69 10.68 -14.25
C TYR A 149 4.82 10.79 -15.27
N MET A 150 5.07 12.01 -15.73
CA MET A 150 6.21 12.32 -16.58
C MET A 150 7.20 13.13 -15.73
N LEU A 151 8.43 12.66 -15.66
CA LEU A 151 9.52 13.36 -14.99
C LEU A 151 10.53 13.85 -16.04
N ARG A 152 11.11 15.01 -15.81
CA ARG A 152 12.22 15.51 -16.62
C ARG A 152 13.25 16.22 -15.78
N CYS A 153 14.47 16.18 -16.27
CA CYS A 153 15.59 16.93 -15.73
C CYS A 153 15.79 18.22 -16.52
N VAL A 154 15.82 19.37 -15.82
CA VAL A 154 16.15 20.68 -16.38
C VAL A 154 17.49 21.14 -15.81
N GLY A 155 18.53 21.05 -16.62
CA GLY A 155 19.91 21.38 -16.26
C GLY A 155 20.90 20.55 -17.07
N ARG A 156 22.20 20.84 -16.95
CA ARG A 156 23.25 20.21 -17.77
C ARG A 156 23.68 18.82 -17.29
N ARG A 157 23.14 18.32 -16.18
CA ARG A 157 23.59 17.07 -15.53
C ARG A 157 22.43 16.12 -15.26
N PRO A 158 22.69 14.81 -15.20
CA PRO A 158 21.68 13.86 -14.76
C PRO A 158 21.36 14.04 -13.27
N VAL A 159 20.12 13.72 -12.92
CA VAL A 159 19.68 13.63 -11.52
C VAL A 159 19.36 12.18 -11.16
N GLN A 160 19.86 11.75 -10.01
CA GLN A 160 19.49 10.50 -9.39
C GLN A 160 18.32 10.74 -8.43
N VAL A 161 17.21 10.05 -8.63
CA VAL A 161 16.00 10.15 -7.81
C VAL A 161 15.87 8.88 -7.00
N PHE A 162 15.71 9.04 -5.69
CA PHE A 162 15.49 7.93 -4.76
C PHE A 162 14.01 7.88 -4.39
N VAL A 163 13.47 6.66 -4.36
CA VAL A 163 12.05 6.44 -4.14
C VAL A 163 11.79 5.29 -3.17
N LEU A 164 10.62 5.34 -2.56
CA LEU A 164 10.00 4.23 -1.85
C LEU A 164 8.71 3.87 -2.59
N ASN A 165 8.61 2.64 -3.07
CA ASN A 165 7.44 2.12 -3.75
C ASN A 165 6.64 1.19 -2.82
N TRP A 166 5.32 1.29 -2.84
CA TRP A 166 4.43 0.40 -2.11
C TRP A 166 4.04 -0.73 -3.06
N CYS A 167 4.65 -1.89 -2.86
CA CYS A 167 4.41 -3.08 -3.68
C CYS A 167 3.44 -4.02 -2.97
N LEU A 168 2.52 -4.60 -3.74
CA LEU A 168 1.67 -5.67 -3.26
C LEU A 168 2.42 -7.01 -3.43
N ILE A 169 2.62 -7.74 -2.35
CA ILE A 169 3.18 -9.09 -2.38
C ILE A 169 2.05 -10.08 -2.12
N ARG A 170 1.87 -11.00 -3.07
CA ARG A 170 0.97 -12.15 -2.97
C ARG A 170 1.79 -13.38 -2.61
N ARG A 171 1.35 -14.14 -1.62
CA ARG A 171 1.89 -15.46 -1.29
C ARG A 171 0.75 -16.46 -1.30
N LEU A 172 0.91 -17.51 -2.09
CA LEU A 172 0.09 -18.71 -2.02
C LEU A 172 0.67 -19.58 -0.90
N GLY A 173 -0.16 -19.91 0.08
CA GLY A 173 0.17 -20.82 1.19
C GLY A 173 0.03 -22.27 0.82
#